data_AF-A0A3D0LW95-F1
#
_entry.id   AF-A0A3D0LW95-F1
#
_cell.length_a   1.000
_cell.length_b   1.000
_cell.length_c   1.000
_cell.angle_alpha   90.00
_cell.angle_beta   90.00
_cell.angle_gamma   90.00
#
_symmetry.space_group_name_H-M   'P 1'
#
loop_
_entity.id
_entity.type
_entity.pdbx_description
1 polymer ?
#
loop_
_entity_poly.entity_id
_entity_poly.type
_entity_poly.pdbx_seq_one_letter_code
_entity_poly.pdbx_strand_id
1 'polypeptide(L)'
;MQDLVVRLVSPLVLTFVGAWAGAWAAFMSERKTQESNRRAERISAANKAIFTIRALYETYENLRQHYIDVDEIRDDPDRALRMDSPQSGMMRNIEFNFNELHFFLDHPGEVRSTVLMELLRLEREYHILLQTVEHHARADDEFGRMRSGANIVTKDEEKFDTAEKTTYSAQYSKLEATTNQMIASVDAGITRSREVYEKVQSALQQQFPGQKFLTIPFNE
;
A
#
# COMPACT_ATOMS: atom_id res chain seq x y z
N MET A 1 -66.07 -42.98 13.25
CA MET A 1 -65.50 -42.00 12.30
C MET A 1 -64.54 -41.00 12.97
N GLN A 2 -64.75 -40.59 14.23
CA GLN A 2 -63.85 -39.66 14.95
C GLN A 2 -62.44 -40.24 15.26
N ASP A 3 -62.31 -41.54 15.57
CA ASP A 3 -61.01 -42.16 15.89
C ASP A 3 -60.02 -42.25 14.70
N LEU A 4 -60.54 -42.26 13.48
CA LEU A 4 -59.73 -42.38 12.26
C LEU A 4 -59.04 -41.05 11.90
N VAL A 5 -59.68 -39.92 12.25
CA VAL A 5 -59.14 -38.57 12.02
C VAL A 5 -58.01 -38.28 13.01
N VAL A 6 -58.14 -38.66 14.28
CA VAL A 6 -57.12 -38.43 15.31
C VAL A 6 -55.83 -39.23 15.04
N ARG A 7 -55.95 -40.46 14.51
CA ARG A 7 -54.79 -41.31 14.16
C ARG A 7 -54.01 -40.82 12.92
N LEU A 8 -54.64 -40.08 12.01
CA LEU A 8 -53.99 -39.53 10.82
C LEU A 8 -53.41 -38.12 11.04
N VAL A 9 -54.04 -37.30 11.89
CA VAL A 9 -53.59 -35.93 12.16
C VAL A 9 -52.32 -35.89 13.03
N SER A 10 -52.20 -36.80 14.01
CA SER A 10 -51.02 -36.87 14.90
C SER A 10 -49.68 -37.09 14.18
N PRO A 11 -49.52 -38.09 13.28
CA PRO A 11 -48.27 -38.29 12.54
C PRO A 11 -47.98 -37.16 11.54
N LEU A 12 -49.01 -36.53 10.95
CA LEU A 12 -48.83 -35.37 10.07
C LEU A 12 -48.28 -34.16 10.84
N VAL A 13 -48.83 -33.85 12.03
CA VAL A 13 -48.32 -32.78 12.88
C VAL A 13 -46.88 -33.06 13.35
N LEU A 14 -46.58 -34.30 13.74
CA LEU A 14 -45.21 -34.73 14.10
C LEU A 14 -44.22 -34.57 12.92
N THR A 15 -44.64 -34.92 11.71
CA THR A 15 -43.81 -34.78 10.50
C THR A 15 -43.59 -33.30 10.15
N PHE A 16 -44.61 -32.45 10.30
CA PHE A 16 -44.49 -31.00 10.11
C PHE A 16 -43.56 -30.35 11.13
N VAL A 17 -43.67 -30.71 12.42
CA VAL A 17 -42.80 -30.19 13.48
C VAL A 17 -41.36 -30.67 13.27
N GLY A 18 -41.16 -31.93 12.87
CA GLY A 18 -39.84 -32.47 12.54
C GLY A 18 -39.21 -31.80 11.32
N ALA A 19 -39.99 -31.58 10.25
CA ALA A 19 -39.53 -30.86 9.06
C ALA A 19 -39.20 -29.40 9.36
N TRP A 20 -39.98 -28.72 10.20
CA TRP A 20 -39.73 -27.34 10.60
C TRP A 20 -38.49 -27.22 11.49
N ALA A 21 -38.31 -28.12 12.45
CA ALA A 21 -37.12 -28.16 13.29
C ALA A 21 -35.84 -28.48 12.48
N GLY A 22 -35.93 -29.41 11.52
CA GLY A 22 -34.83 -29.72 10.59
C GLY A 22 -34.47 -28.54 9.69
N ALA A 23 -35.46 -27.86 9.12
CA ALA A 23 -35.27 -26.67 8.30
C ALA A 23 -34.68 -25.50 9.12
N TRP A 24 -35.15 -25.30 10.35
CA TRP A 24 -34.61 -24.28 11.26
C TRP A 24 -33.15 -24.56 11.65
N ALA A 25 -32.82 -25.82 12.00
CA ALA A 25 -31.46 -26.21 12.33
C ALA A 25 -30.51 -26.06 11.12
N ALA A 26 -30.96 -26.45 9.92
CA ALA A 26 -30.22 -26.26 8.69
C ALA A 26 -30.01 -24.77 8.38
N PHE A 27 -31.04 -23.94 8.53
CA PHE A 27 -30.95 -22.49 8.33
C PHE A 27 -29.98 -21.83 9.33
N MET A 28 -30.01 -22.23 10.60
CA MET A 28 -29.08 -21.73 11.60
C MET A 28 -27.63 -22.18 11.32
N SER A 29 -27.43 -23.43 10.87
CA SER A 29 -26.12 -23.94 10.46
C SER A 29 -25.58 -23.20 9.23
N GLU A 30 -26.42 -22.98 8.22
CA GLU A 30 -26.11 -22.22 7.02
C GLU A 30 -25.70 -20.78 7.39
N ARG A 31 -26.49 -20.12 8.24
CA ARG A 31 -26.20 -18.76 8.71
C ARG A 31 -24.86 -18.69 9.45
N LYS A 32 -24.59 -19.63 10.35
CA LYS A 32 -23.31 -19.70 11.07
C LYS A 32 -22.12 -19.91 10.13
N THR A 33 -22.31 -20.75 9.11
CA THR A 33 -21.29 -21.01 8.08
C THR A 33 -21.02 -19.77 7.24
N GLN A 34 -22.08 -19.08 6.80
CA GLN A 34 -21.95 -17.83 6.06
C GLN A 34 -21.29 -16.72 6.87
N GLU A 35 -21.63 -16.56 8.15
CA GLU A 35 -20.98 -15.60 9.05
C GLU A 35 -19.49 -15.92 9.25
N SER A 36 -19.15 -17.21 9.40
CA SER A 36 -17.76 -17.67 9.50
C SER A 36 -16.97 -17.40 8.22
N ASN A 37 -17.55 -17.69 7.06
CA ASN A 37 -16.90 -17.48 5.76
C ASN A 37 -16.67 -15.99 5.50
N ARG A 38 -17.69 -15.14 5.72
CA ARG A 38 -17.54 -13.67 5.63
C ARG A 38 -16.47 -13.15 6.56
N ARG A 39 -16.37 -13.69 7.78
CA ARG A 39 -15.32 -13.30 8.73
C ARG A 39 -13.93 -13.69 8.22
N ALA A 40 -13.78 -14.91 7.69
CA ALA A 40 -12.51 -15.37 7.12
C ALA A 40 -12.08 -14.53 5.89
N GLU A 41 -13.03 -14.16 5.03
CA GLU A 41 -12.80 -13.27 3.89
C GLU A 41 -12.29 -11.90 4.33
N ARG A 42 -12.93 -11.28 5.33
CA ARG A 42 -12.50 -9.99 5.89
C ARG A 42 -11.10 -10.05 6.50
N ILE A 43 -10.77 -11.14 7.20
CA ILE A 43 -9.42 -11.35 7.76
C ILE A 43 -8.39 -11.51 6.63
N SER A 44 -8.73 -12.24 5.58
CA SER A 44 -7.87 -12.40 4.40
C SER A 44 -7.61 -11.05 3.73
N ALA A 45 -8.66 -10.27 3.49
CA ALA A 45 -8.57 -8.91 2.93
C ALA A 45 -7.69 -7.98 3.79
N ALA A 46 -7.87 -8.01 5.12
CA ALA A 46 -7.03 -7.27 6.05
C ALA A 46 -5.54 -7.67 5.94
N ASN A 47 -5.24 -8.96 5.88
CA ASN A 47 -3.86 -9.44 5.72
C ASN A 47 -3.25 -9.05 4.38
N LYS A 48 -4.05 -9.03 3.30
CA LYS A 48 -3.59 -8.51 2.01
C LYS A 48 -3.25 -7.03 2.09
N ALA A 49 -4.08 -6.21 2.75
CA ALA A 49 -3.77 -4.79 2.95
C ALA A 49 -2.49 -4.59 3.77
N ILE A 50 -2.32 -5.36 4.85
CA ILE A 50 -1.08 -5.36 5.64
C ILE A 50 0.12 -5.71 4.76
N PHE A 51 0.03 -6.77 3.96
CA PHE A 51 1.07 -7.15 3.01
C PHE A 51 1.37 -6.05 1.98
N THR A 52 0.36 -5.37 1.45
CA THR A 52 0.54 -4.23 0.54
C THR A 52 1.30 -3.09 1.22
N ILE A 53 1.01 -2.76 2.49
CA ILE A 53 1.79 -1.76 3.26
C ILE A 53 3.26 -2.18 3.35
N ARG A 54 3.55 -3.46 3.61
CA ARG A 54 4.93 -3.97 3.61
C ARG A 54 5.59 -3.82 2.24
N ALA A 55 4.88 -4.17 1.16
CA ALA A 55 5.42 -4.07 -0.18
C ALA A 55 5.78 -2.60 -0.52
N LEU A 56 4.93 -1.64 -0.14
CA LEU A 56 5.21 -0.22 -0.28
C LEU A 56 6.43 0.20 0.53
N TYR A 57 6.49 -0.18 1.82
CA TYR A 57 7.63 0.09 2.70
C TYR A 57 8.95 -0.40 2.10
N GLU A 58 8.98 -1.65 1.63
CA GLU A 58 10.16 -2.25 1.02
C GLU A 58 10.57 -1.53 -0.26
N THR A 59 9.62 -1.04 -1.07
CA THR A 59 9.97 -0.22 -2.23
C THR A 59 10.67 1.08 -1.80
N TYR A 60 10.16 1.77 -0.77
CA TYR A 60 10.81 2.98 -0.26
C TYR A 60 12.21 2.69 0.30
N GLU A 61 12.36 1.64 1.12
CA GLU A 61 13.66 1.23 1.66
C GLU A 61 14.66 0.86 0.57
N ASN A 62 14.23 0.10 -0.44
CA ASN A 62 15.09 -0.28 -1.55
C ASN A 62 15.58 0.97 -2.31
N LEU A 63 14.71 1.95 -2.54
CA LEU A 63 15.11 3.22 -3.14
C LEU A 63 16.13 3.96 -2.27
N ARG A 64 15.86 4.03 -0.96
CA ARG A 64 16.77 4.66 0.00
C ARG A 64 18.16 4.02 -0.05
N GLN A 65 18.23 2.70 0.11
CA GLN A 65 19.50 1.97 0.23
C GLN A 65 20.32 1.95 -1.05
N HIS A 66 19.67 1.84 -2.22
CA HIS A 66 20.39 1.63 -3.48
C HIS A 66 20.65 2.92 -4.27
N TYR A 67 19.92 3.99 -3.99
CA TYR A 67 20.02 5.24 -4.77
C TYR A 67 20.29 6.47 -3.93
N ILE A 68 19.71 6.59 -2.73
CA ILE A 68 19.80 7.84 -1.94
C ILE A 68 20.97 7.81 -0.95
N ASP A 69 21.10 6.73 -0.19
CA ASP A 69 22.08 6.58 0.89
C ASP A 69 23.36 5.86 0.41
N VAL A 70 23.43 5.48 -0.87
CA VAL A 70 24.61 4.87 -1.47
C VAL A 70 25.75 5.88 -1.49
N ASP A 71 26.95 5.44 -1.09
CA ASP A 71 28.18 6.24 -1.12
C ASP A 71 28.06 7.66 -0.51
N GLU A 72 27.22 7.82 0.53
CA GLU A 72 26.97 9.09 1.23
C GLU A 72 26.41 10.23 0.34
N ILE A 73 25.79 9.88 -0.81
CA ILE A 73 25.31 10.86 -1.80
C ILE A 73 24.22 11.79 -1.24
N ARG A 74 23.41 11.36 -0.28
CA ARG A 74 22.34 12.16 0.34
C ARG A 74 22.79 13.57 0.74
N ASP A 75 23.96 13.67 1.37
CA ASP A 75 24.47 14.92 1.95
C ASP A 75 25.43 15.67 1.01
N ASP A 76 25.64 15.13 -0.19
CA ASP A 76 26.51 15.71 -1.20
C ASP A 76 25.89 17.01 -1.79
N PRO A 77 26.66 18.12 -1.90
CA PRO A 77 26.20 19.34 -2.56
C PRO A 77 25.88 19.15 -4.06
N ASP A 78 26.47 18.14 -4.69
CA ASP A 78 26.31 17.76 -6.09
C ASP A 78 25.43 16.51 -6.25
N ARG A 79 24.68 16.12 -5.20
CA ARG A 79 23.80 14.93 -5.21
C ARG A 79 22.90 14.83 -6.43
N ALA A 80 22.41 15.95 -6.95
CA ALA A 80 21.54 15.96 -8.13
C ALA A 80 22.23 15.41 -9.39
N LEU A 81 23.56 15.55 -9.50
CA LEU A 81 24.35 15.02 -10.62
C LEU A 81 24.83 13.59 -10.37
N ARG A 82 24.97 13.20 -9.10
CA ARG A 82 25.56 11.93 -8.68
C ARG A 82 24.53 10.84 -8.39
N MET A 83 23.32 11.24 -7.98
CA MET A 83 22.27 10.31 -7.58
C MET A 83 21.63 9.68 -8.82
N ASP A 84 21.74 8.35 -8.93
CA ASP A 84 21.02 7.59 -9.95
C ASP A 84 19.56 7.35 -9.51
N SER A 85 18.73 6.82 -10.41
CA SER A 85 17.37 6.41 -10.11
C SER A 85 16.96 5.20 -10.94
N PRO A 86 15.92 4.45 -10.55
CA PRO A 86 15.35 3.44 -11.44
C PRO A 86 15.00 4.04 -12.80
N GLN A 87 15.27 3.29 -13.88
CA GLN A 87 14.92 3.76 -15.22
C GLN A 87 13.41 3.94 -15.35
N SER A 88 13.03 4.80 -16.30
CA SER A 88 11.64 5.03 -16.70
C SER A 88 10.89 3.70 -16.89
N GLY A 89 9.75 3.56 -16.20
CA GLY A 89 8.92 2.36 -16.26
C GLY A 89 9.41 1.13 -15.47
N MET A 90 10.53 1.18 -14.75
CA MET A 90 10.98 0.04 -13.93
C MET A 90 10.21 -0.11 -12.62
N MET A 91 9.67 0.99 -12.10
CA MET A 91 8.91 0.98 -10.85
C MET A 91 7.54 0.30 -11.04
N ARG A 92 7.21 -0.65 -10.16
CA ARG A 92 5.92 -1.35 -10.20
C ARG A 92 4.84 -0.52 -9.52
N ASN A 93 3.67 -0.45 -10.14
CA ASN A 93 2.49 0.08 -9.46
C ASN A 93 1.98 -0.92 -8.39
N ILE A 94 1.67 -0.41 -7.20
CA ILE A 94 1.21 -1.18 -6.04
C ILE A 94 -0.02 -0.47 -5.51
N GLU A 95 -1.14 -1.18 -5.44
CA GLU A 95 -2.45 -0.63 -5.08
C GLU A 95 -3.14 -1.50 -4.03
N PHE A 96 -4.00 -0.88 -3.23
CA PHE A 96 -4.90 -1.57 -2.32
C PHE A 96 -6.19 -2.00 -3.03
N ASN A 97 -6.69 -3.18 -2.69
CA ASN A 97 -8.01 -3.60 -3.13
C ASN A 97 -9.10 -3.07 -2.17
N PHE A 98 -9.51 -1.81 -2.36
CA PHE A 98 -10.51 -1.17 -1.50
C PHE A 98 -11.88 -1.86 -1.52
N ASN A 99 -12.23 -2.57 -2.60
CA ASN A 99 -13.47 -3.34 -2.67
C ASN A 99 -13.51 -4.45 -1.62
N GLU A 100 -12.37 -5.08 -1.32
CA GLU A 100 -12.27 -6.10 -0.27
C GLU A 100 -12.24 -5.50 1.15
N LEU A 101 -12.03 -4.18 1.28
CA LEU A 101 -11.87 -3.48 2.56
C LEU A 101 -13.13 -2.72 3.00
N HIS A 102 -14.23 -2.80 2.25
CA HIS A 102 -15.49 -2.13 2.60
C HIS A 102 -16.01 -2.48 4.00
N PHE A 103 -15.61 -3.63 4.56
CA PHE A 103 -16.03 -4.05 5.90
C PHE A 103 -15.60 -3.08 7.02
N PHE A 104 -14.61 -2.21 6.78
CA PHE A 104 -14.29 -1.12 7.71
C PHE A 104 -15.41 -0.09 7.83
N LEU A 105 -16.30 0.01 6.84
CA LEU A 105 -17.47 0.89 6.82
C LEU A 105 -18.71 0.27 7.48
N ASP A 106 -18.75 -1.06 7.60
CA ASP A 106 -19.94 -1.78 8.08
C ASP A 106 -20.27 -1.52 9.56
N HIS A 107 -19.38 -0.88 10.33
CA HIS A 107 -19.53 -0.70 11.76
C HIS A 107 -19.40 0.77 12.15
N PRO A 108 -20.27 1.30 13.03
CA PRO A 108 -20.22 2.69 13.46
C PRO A 108 -18.95 2.99 14.29
N GLY A 109 -18.22 4.04 13.93
CA GLY A 109 -17.06 4.55 14.67
C GLY A 109 -16.04 5.27 13.78
N GLU A 110 -15.59 6.45 14.20
CA GLU A 110 -14.69 7.33 13.43
C GLU A 110 -13.35 6.66 13.08
N VAL A 111 -12.78 5.88 14.02
CA VAL A 111 -11.45 5.25 13.89
C VAL A 111 -11.35 4.33 12.66
N ARG A 112 -12.47 3.72 12.23
CA ARG A 112 -12.47 2.68 11.17
C ARG A 112 -12.59 3.27 9.76
N SER A 113 -13.38 4.33 9.59
CA SER A 113 -13.43 5.07 8.32
C SER A 113 -12.14 5.84 8.08
N THR A 114 -11.48 6.32 9.13
CA THR A 114 -10.15 6.93 9.04
C THR A 114 -9.13 5.98 8.44
N VAL A 115 -9.14 4.68 8.78
CA VAL A 115 -8.16 3.73 8.22
C VAL A 115 -8.22 3.62 6.69
N LEU A 116 -9.41 3.59 6.10
CA LEU A 116 -9.54 3.57 4.64
C LEU A 116 -8.96 4.83 3.99
N MET A 117 -9.18 5.99 4.62
CA MET A 117 -8.59 7.25 4.18
C MET A 117 -7.08 7.27 4.29
N GLU A 118 -6.52 6.67 5.34
CA GLU A 118 -5.08 6.55 5.55
C GLU A 118 -4.42 5.64 4.52
N LEU A 119 -5.06 4.50 4.19
CA LEU A 119 -4.61 3.60 3.12
C LEU A 119 -4.65 4.28 1.75
N LEU A 120 -5.75 4.99 1.44
CA LEU A 120 -5.88 5.76 0.20
C LEU A 120 -4.82 6.85 0.09
N ARG A 121 -4.52 7.53 1.20
CA ARG A 121 -3.47 8.54 1.24
C ARG A 121 -2.10 7.93 0.98
N LEU A 122 -1.77 6.82 1.64
CA LEU A 122 -0.50 6.11 1.44
C LEU A 122 -0.33 5.65 -0.02
N GLU A 123 -1.40 5.14 -0.64
CA GLU A 123 -1.38 4.78 -2.07
C GLU A 123 -1.12 5.99 -2.97
N ARG A 124 -1.77 7.13 -2.70
CA ARG A 124 -1.54 8.37 -3.47
C ARG A 124 -0.11 8.88 -3.32
N GLU A 125 0.42 8.86 -2.10
CA GLU A 125 1.82 9.24 -1.84
C GLU A 125 2.79 8.33 -2.60
N TYR A 126 2.49 7.03 -2.70
CA TYR A 126 3.26 6.12 -3.55
C TYR A 126 3.16 6.47 -5.05
N HIS A 127 1.98 6.82 -5.56
CA HIS A 127 1.82 7.26 -6.94
C HIS A 127 2.61 8.53 -7.24
N ILE A 128 2.68 9.47 -6.28
CA ILE A 128 3.51 10.67 -6.40
C ILE A 128 4.98 10.27 -6.51
N LEU A 129 5.45 9.34 -5.68
CA LEU A 129 6.82 8.81 -5.78
C LEU A 129 7.09 8.22 -7.18
N LEU A 130 6.18 7.39 -7.72
CA LEU A 130 6.34 6.81 -9.06
C LEU A 130 6.55 7.89 -10.13
N GLN A 131 5.74 8.96 -10.07
CA GLN A 131 5.86 10.10 -10.97
C GLN A 131 7.17 10.87 -10.75
N THR A 132 7.59 11.04 -9.49
CA THR A 132 8.85 11.72 -9.16
C THR A 132 10.06 10.94 -9.70
N VAL A 133 10.11 9.62 -9.52
CA VAL A 133 11.17 8.77 -10.08
C VAL A 133 11.19 8.86 -11.61
N GLU A 134 10.03 8.81 -12.24
CA GLU A 134 9.90 8.95 -13.70
C GLU A 134 10.39 10.33 -14.19
N HIS A 135 10.06 11.39 -13.47
CA HIS A 135 10.52 12.74 -13.79
C HIS A 135 12.01 12.91 -13.55
N HIS A 136 12.55 12.31 -12.49
CA HIS A 136 13.97 12.29 -12.20
C HIS A 136 14.75 11.59 -13.31
N ALA A 137 14.39 10.35 -13.67
CA ALA A 137 15.05 9.59 -14.72
C ALA A 137 15.04 10.32 -16.08
N ARG A 138 13.94 11.03 -16.40
CA ARG A 138 13.88 11.86 -17.61
C ARG A 138 14.74 13.12 -17.53
N ALA A 139 14.80 13.76 -16.36
CA ALA A 139 15.63 14.94 -16.16
C ALA A 139 17.12 14.59 -16.24
N ASP A 140 17.52 13.45 -15.69
CA ASP A 140 18.87 12.92 -15.76
C ASP A 140 19.29 12.58 -17.20
N ASP A 141 18.47 11.83 -17.94
CA ASP A 141 18.72 11.52 -19.35
C ASP A 141 18.76 12.80 -20.24
N GLU A 142 17.85 13.75 -20.01
CA GLU A 142 17.86 15.05 -20.68
C GLU A 142 19.17 15.80 -20.42
N PHE A 143 19.62 15.86 -19.16
CA PHE A 143 20.86 16.51 -18.76
C PHE A 143 22.10 15.80 -19.36
N GLY A 144 22.17 14.48 -19.27
CA GLY A 144 23.26 13.66 -19.81
C GLY A 144 23.42 13.79 -21.33
N ARG A 145 22.32 13.90 -22.08
CA ARG A 145 22.35 14.16 -23.53
C ARG A 145 22.92 15.55 -23.85
N MET A 146 22.59 16.57 -23.07
CA MET A 146 23.13 17.91 -23.26
C MET A 146 24.63 17.95 -22.98
N ARG A 147 25.07 17.34 -21.89
CA ARG A 147 26.50 17.17 -21.54
C ARG A 147 27.29 16.47 -22.65
N SER A 148 26.75 15.36 -23.17
CA SER A 148 27.39 14.59 -24.24
C SER A 148 27.44 15.34 -25.57
N GLY A 149 26.41 16.13 -25.89
CA GLY A 149 26.34 16.94 -27.11
C GLY A 149 27.27 18.16 -27.12
N ALA A 150 27.73 18.59 -25.95
CA ALA A 150 28.51 19.82 -25.79
C ALA A 150 30.02 19.64 -26.03
N ASN A 151 30.53 18.40 -26.19
CA ASN A 151 31.96 18.10 -26.43
C ASN A 151 32.91 18.81 -25.43
N ILE A 152 32.45 19.06 -24.21
CA ILE A 152 33.26 19.78 -23.22
C ILE A 152 34.22 18.76 -22.59
N VAL A 153 35.44 18.71 -23.11
CA VAL A 153 36.55 17.95 -22.52
C VAL A 153 37.23 18.84 -21.49
N THR A 154 36.75 18.83 -20.26
CA THR A 154 37.44 19.51 -19.15
C THR A 154 38.09 18.45 -18.28
N LYS A 155 39.39 18.58 -18.04
CA LYS A 155 40.23 17.61 -17.31
C LYS A 155 40.08 17.67 -15.77
N ASP A 156 39.13 18.47 -15.27
CA ASP A 156 39.02 18.87 -13.86
C ASP A 156 37.53 18.79 -13.49
N GLU A 157 37.09 17.69 -12.87
CA GLU A 157 35.67 17.37 -12.61
C GLU A 157 34.95 18.46 -11.78
N GLU A 158 35.61 19.04 -10.77
CA GLU A 158 35.02 20.09 -9.93
C GLU A 158 34.69 21.40 -10.68
N LYS A 159 35.59 21.84 -11.58
CA LYS A 159 35.34 23.03 -12.41
C LYS A 159 34.33 22.75 -13.51
N PHE A 160 34.19 21.48 -13.88
CA PHE A 160 33.24 21.04 -14.87
C PHE A 160 31.81 21.17 -14.36
N ASP A 161 31.55 20.70 -13.14
CA ASP A 161 30.21 20.70 -12.56
C ASP A 161 29.69 22.13 -12.34
N THR A 162 30.55 23.06 -11.92
CA THR A 162 30.15 24.47 -11.75
C THR A 162 29.82 25.15 -13.09
N ALA A 163 30.58 24.85 -14.16
CA ALA A 163 30.34 25.39 -15.48
C ALA A 163 29.06 24.81 -16.11
N GLU A 164 28.84 23.50 -15.99
CA GLU A 164 27.62 22.83 -16.49
C GLU A 164 26.36 23.31 -15.77
N LYS A 165 26.41 23.46 -14.45
CA LYS A 165 25.30 24.03 -13.66
C LYS A 165 24.95 25.43 -14.13
N THR A 166 25.94 26.24 -14.51
CA THR A 166 25.69 27.60 -14.99
C THR A 166 25.14 27.62 -16.42
N THR A 167 25.69 26.79 -17.31
CA THR A 167 25.28 26.71 -18.72
C THR A 167 23.90 26.07 -18.90
N TYR A 168 23.57 25.04 -18.11
CA TYR A 168 22.32 24.27 -18.17
C TYR A 168 21.47 24.47 -16.92
N SER A 169 21.46 25.69 -16.38
CA SER A 169 20.85 26.01 -15.08
C SER A 169 19.38 25.59 -14.96
N ALA A 170 18.59 25.67 -16.04
CA ALA A 170 17.20 25.27 -16.03
C ALA A 170 17.02 23.74 -15.89
N GLN A 171 17.80 22.96 -16.63
CA GLN A 171 17.79 21.50 -16.58
C GLN A 171 18.35 20.99 -15.25
N TYR A 172 19.45 21.59 -14.78
CA TYR A 172 20.01 21.29 -13.47
C TYR A 172 19.00 21.58 -12.36
N SER A 173 18.33 22.74 -12.39
CA SER A 173 17.30 23.08 -11.39
C SER A 173 16.14 22.07 -11.37
N LYS A 174 15.76 21.54 -12.54
CA LYS A 174 14.73 20.49 -12.65
C LYS A 174 15.23 19.18 -12.04
N LEU A 175 16.44 18.76 -12.36
CA LEU A 175 17.07 17.55 -11.81
C LEU A 175 17.23 17.64 -10.29
N GLU A 176 17.69 18.78 -9.78
CA GLU A 176 17.80 19.07 -8.35
C GLU A 176 16.44 19.05 -7.65
N ALA A 177 15.42 19.67 -8.24
CA ALA A 177 14.07 19.65 -7.67
C ALA A 177 13.51 18.22 -7.60
N THR A 178 13.66 17.42 -8.65
CA THR A 178 13.20 16.02 -8.66
C THR A 178 14.01 15.14 -7.72
N THR A 179 15.31 15.39 -7.57
CA THR A 179 16.19 14.72 -6.60
C THR A 179 15.68 14.95 -5.19
N ASN A 180 15.49 16.22 -4.81
CA ASN A 180 15.03 16.58 -3.47
C ASN A 180 13.62 16.04 -3.18
N GLN A 181 12.74 16.08 -4.17
CA GLN A 181 11.39 15.52 -4.04
C GLN A 181 11.42 14.00 -3.88
N MET A 182 12.31 13.30 -4.60
CA MET A 182 12.47 11.84 -4.48
C MET A 182 12.89 11.45 -3.07
N ILE A 183 13.94 12.10 -2.55
CA ILE A 183 14.43 11.88 -1.18
C ILE A 183 13.32 12.11 -0.15
N ALA A 184 12.65 13.26 -0.23
CA ALA A 184 11.57 13.61 0.69
C ALA A 184 10.40 12.61 0.64
N SER A 185 10.04 12.14 -0.58
CA SER A 185 8.95 11.17 -0.76
C SER A 185 9.31 9.80 -0.21
N VAL A 186 10.55 9.37 -0.35
CA VAL A 186 11.05 8.11 0.21
C VAL A 186 11.05 8.13 1.73
N ASP A 187 11.64 9.17 2.34
CA ASP A 187 11.72 9.29 3.80
C ASP A 187 10.32 9.40 4.44
N ALA A 188 9.43 10.19 3.81
CA ALA A 188 8.04 10.29 4.24
C ALA A 188 7.31 8.95 4.08
N GLY A 189 7.51 8.25 2.96
CA GLY A 189 6.87 6.95 2.68
C GLY A 189 7.26 5.86 3.68
N ILE A 190 8.53 5.78 4.06
CA ILE A 190 9.04 4.86 5.09
C ILE A 190 8.32 5.11 6.42
N THR A 191 8.33 6.35 6.89
CA THR A 191 7.70 6.75 8.16
C THR A 191 6.21 6.47 8.11
N ARG A 192 5.56 6.89 7.02
CA ARG A 192 4.12 6.80 6.87
C ARG A 192 3.60 5.37 6.82
N SER A 193 4.33 4.48 6.15
CA SER A 193 3.96 3.07 6.05
C SER A 193 3.90 2.41 7.44
N ARG A 194 4.82 2.77 8.36
CA ARG A 194 4.81 2.30 9.76
C ARG A 194 3.58 2.83 10.51
N GLU A 195 3.34 4.14 10.45
CA GLU A 195 2.18 4.77 11.11
C GLU A 195 0.84 4.18 10.63
N VAL A 196 0.70 3.99 9.31
CA VAL A 196 -0.53 3.44 8.73
C VAL A 196 -0.70 1.98 9.14
N TYR A 197 0.38 1.19 9.18
CA TYR A 197 0.33 -0.18 9.70
C TYR A 197 -0.17 -0.23 11.15
N GLU A 198 0.33 0.64 12.03
CA GLU A 198 -0.10 0.69 13.44
C GLU A 198 -1.58 1.04 13.56
N LYS A 199 -2.05 2.03 12.78
CA LYS A 199 -3.47 2.41 12.72
C LYS A 199 -4.35 1.26 12.22
N VAL A 200 -3.91 0.55 11.18
CA VAL A 200 -4.61 -0.62 10.64
C VAL A 200 -4.68 -1.74 11.69
N GLN A 201 -3.56 -2.07 12.35
CA GLN A 201 -3.54 -3.08 13.41
C GLN A 201 -4.49 -2.73 14.55
N SER A 202 -4.45 -1.48 15.03
CA SER A 202 -5.34 -1.01 16.09
C SER A 202 -6.82 -1.14 15.69
N ALA A 203 -7.19 -0.70 14.48
CA ALA A 203 -8.56 -0.81 14.00
C ALA A 203 -9.01 -2.28 13.83
N LEU A 204 -8.14 -3.15 13.34
CA LEU A 204 -8.42 -4.57 13.19
C LEU A 204 -8.60 -5.28 14.53
N GLN A 205 -7.80 -4.95 15.55
CA GLN A 205 -7.95 -5.49 16.90
C GLN A 205 -9.27 -5.05 17.55
N GLN A 206 -9.70 -3.81 17.31
CA GLN A 206 -11.00 -3.31 17.75
C GLN A 206 -12.18 -3.98 17.02
N GLN A 207 -12.01 -4.28 15.72
CA GLN A 207 -13.08 -4.88 14.91
C GLN A 207 -13.18 -6.40 15.08
N PHE A 208 -12.05 -7.08 15.27
CA PHE A 208 -11.95 -8.52 15.40
C PHE A 208 -11.15 -8.90 16.66
N PRO A 209 -11.69 -8.65 17.86
CA PRO A 209 -10.99 -8.96 19.11
C PRO A 209 -10.61 -10.45 19.19
N GLY A 210 -9.38 -10.72 19.62
CA GLY A 210 -8.82 -12.06 19.75
C GLY A 210 -8.36 -12.72 18.44
N GLN A 211 -8.53 -12.05 17.30
CA GLN A 211 -8.04 -12.55 16.02
C GLN A 211 -6.56 -12.24 15.83
N LYS A 212 -5.82 -13.17 15.22
CA LYS A 212 -4.44 -12.96 14.80
C LYS A 212 -4.41 -12.43 13.36
N PHE A 213 -3.62 -11.38 13.15
CA PHE A 213 -3.33 -10.78 11.86
C PHE A 213 -1.85 -10.91 11.54
N LEU A 214 -1.49 -10.74 10.27
CA LEU A 214 -0.09 -10.71 9.84
C LEU A 214 0.67 -9.64 10.62
N THR A 215 1.83 -9.99 11.15
CA THR A 215 2.74 -9.05 11.83
C THR A 215 3.93 -8.79 10.93
N ILE A 216 4.27 -7.52 10.73
CA ILE A 216 5.39 -7.10 9.90
C ILE A 216 6.48 -6.53 10.79
N PRO A 217 7.72 -7.04 10.72
CA PRO A 217 8.87 -6.32 11.25
C PRO A 217 9.22 -5.17 10.31
N PHE A 218 9.31 -3.95 10.83
CA PHE A 218 9.97 -2.84 10.17
C PHE A 218 11.39 -2.76 10.73
N ASN A 219 12.39 -2.61 9.85
CA ASN A 219 13.76 -2.42 10.31
C ASN A 219 13.84 -1.04 10.97
N GLU A 220 14.46 -0.99 12.16
CA GLU A 220 14.74 0.26 12.87
C GLU A 220 15.75 1.11 12.11
#